data_AF-A0A9E7B4N9-F1
#
_entry.id   AF-A0A9E7B4N9-F1
#
_cell.length_a   1.000
_cell.length_b   1.000
_cell.length_c   1.000
_cell.angle_alpha   90.00
_cell.angle_beta   90.00
_cell.angle_gamma   90.00
#
_symmetry.space_group_name_H-M   'P 1'
#
loop_
_entity.id
_entity.type
_entity.pdbx_description
1 polymer ?
#
loop_
_entity_poly.entity_id
_entity_poly.type
_entity_poly.pdbx_seq_one_letter_code
_entity_poly.pdbx_strand_id
1 'polypeptide(L)' 'MSIIILLIACSLVLASGFLFAFIWSVKSGQMEDTSTPAMRILNDEEKQD' A
#
# COMPACT_ATOMS: atom_id res chain seq x y z
N MET A 1 -23.77 11.52 -25.75
CA MET A 1 -22.58 10.68 -26.02
C MET A 1 -21.27 11.29 -25.51
N SER A 2 -21.10 12.62 -25.53
CA SER A 2 -19.91 13.29 -24.98
C SER A 2 -19.61 12.96 -23.50
N ILE A 3 -20.63 12.84 -22.67
CA ILE A 3 -20.45 12.58 -21.22
C ILE A 3 -19.86 11.19 -20.95
N ILE A 4 -20.18 10.20 -21.78
CA ILE A 4 -19.70 8.82 -21.61
C ILE A 4 -18.18 8.77 -21.82
N ILE A 5 -17.67 9.49 -22.82
CA ILE A 5 -16.23 9.57 -23.10
C ILE A 5 -15.48 10.22 -21.92
N LEU A 6 -16.05 11.30 -21.35
CA LEU A 6 -15.48 11.95 -20.17
C LEU A 6 -15.43 10.99 -18.96
N LEU A 7 -16.51 10.24 -18.72
CA LEU A 7 -16.58 9.28 -17.61
C LEU A 7 -15.59 8.12 -17.79
N ILE A 8 -15.39 7.64 -19.01
CA ILE A 8 -14.39 6.61 -19.32
C ILE A 8 -12.97 7.13 -19.05
N ALA A 9 -12.65 8.34 -19.48
CA ALA A 9 -11.35 8.94 -19.20
C ALA A 9 -11.12 9.11 -17.69
N CYS A 10 -12.14 9.59 -16.97
CA CYS A 10 -12.08 9.77 -15.52
C CYS A 10 -11.87 8.44 -14.78
N SER A 11 -12.61 7.38 -15.17
CA SER A 11 -12.44 6.07 -14.55
C SER A 11 -11.07 5.45 -14.85
N LEU A 12 -10.52 5.67 -16.04
CA LEU A 12 -9.18 5.19 -16.41
C LEU A 12 -8.08 5.87 -15.59
N VAL A 13 -8.21 7.17 -15.35
CA VAL A 13 -7.30 7.93 -14.48
C VAL A 13 -7.37 7.42 -13.04
N LEU A 14 -8.58 7.24 -12.51
CA LEU A 14 -8.77 6.68 -11.17
C LEU A 14 -8.17 5.28 -11.05
N ALA A 15 -8.48 4.38 -11.99
CA ALA A 15 -7.96 3.01 -11.99
C ALA A 15 -6.43 2.99 -12.06
N SER A 16 -5.83 3.82 -12.91
CA SER A 16 -4.38 3.94 -13.04
C SER A 16 -3.75 4.51 -11.76
N GLY A 17 -4.40 5.50 -11.14
CA GLY A 17 -3.96 6.08 -9.87
C GLY A 17 -3.95 5.06 -8.73
N PHE A 18 -5.02 4.26 -8.60
CA PHE A 18 -5.08 3.17 -7.63
C PHE A 18 -4.03 2.10 -7.90
N LEU A 19 -3.86 1.69 -9.16
CA LEU A 19 -2.85 0.70 -9.52
C LEU A 19 -1.43 1.19 -9.21
N PHE A 20 -1.12 2.45 -9.53
CA PHE A 20 0.18 3.04 -9.22
C PHE A 20 0.43 3.11 -7.71
N ALA A 21 -0.56 3.59 -6.95
CA ALA A 21 -0.48 3.66 -5.49
C ALA A 21 -0.30 2.26 -4.87
N PHE A 22 -1.00 1.25 -5.39
CA PHE A 22 -0.85 -0.13 -4.97
C PHE A 22 0.56 -0.67 -5.21
N ILE A 23 1.10 -0.50 -6.42
CA ILE A 23 2.47 -0.94 -6.75
C ILE A 23 3.49 -0.23 -5.85
N TRP A 24 3.32 1.07 -5.63
CA TRP A 24 4.20 1.84 -4.74
C TRP A 24 4.12 1.34 -3.29
N SER A 25 2.92 1.07 -2.77
CA SER A 25 2.70 0.54 -1.42
C SER A 25 3.40 -0.80 -1.21
N VAL A 26 3.21 -1.75 -2.14
CA VAL A 26 3.87 -3.07 -2.07
C VAL A 26 5.38 -2.93 -2.12
N LYS A 27 5.92 -2.07 -2.99
CA LYS A 27 7.37 -1.85 -3.10
C LYS A 27 7.95 -1.10 -1.90
N SER A 28 7.14 -0.32 -1.18
CA SER A 28 7.59 0.45 -0.02
C SER A 28 7.76 -0.37 1.26
N GLY A 29 7.42 -1.66 1.25
CA GLY A 29 7.54 -2.53 2.44
C GLY A 29 6.55 -2.19 3.56
N GLN A 30 5.55 -1.30 3.32
CA GLN A 30 4.55 -0.94 4.32
C GLN A 30 3.75 -2.15 4.86
N MET A 31 3.71 -3.25 4.11
CA MET A 31 3.00 -4.48 4.48
C MET A 31 3.87 -5.46 5.29
N GLU A 32 5.14 -5.14 5.54
CA GLU A 32 6.09 -6.01 6.25
C GLU A 32 5.98 -5.88 7.77
N ASP A 33 5.41 -4.76 8.27
CA ASP A 33 5.21 -4.52 9.71
C ASP A 33 3.99 -5.29 10.25
N THR A 34 4.16 -6.61 10.33
CA THR A 34 3.14 -7.58 10.77
C THR A 34 3.19 -7.89 12.27
N SER A 35 4.22 -7.39 12.96
CA SER A 35 4.46 -7.66 14.38
C SER A 35 3.97 -6.50 15.24
N THR A 36 3.24 -6.81 16.30
CA THR A 36 2.80 -5.78 17.25
C THR A 36 3.99 -5.24 18.06
N PRO A 37 3.92 -3.96 18.51
CA PRO A 37 5.01 -3.34 19.26
C PRO A 37 5.44 -4.14 20.49
N ALA A 38 4.50 -4.77 21.20
CA ALA A 38 4.78 -5.60 22.38
C ALA A 38 5.64 -6.83 22.05
N MET A 39 5.39 -7.48 20.91
CA MET A 39 6.18 -8.64 20.46
C MET A 39 7.57 -8.22 19.95
N ARG A 40 7.70 -7.04 19.35
CA ARG A 40 9.00 -6.50 18.92
C ARG A 40 9.93 -6.28 20.11
N ILE A 41 9.43 -5.69 21.20
CA ILE A 41 10.24 -5.39 22.41
C ILE A 41 10.73 -6.69 23.07
N LEU A 42 9.86 -7.70 23.21
CA LEU A 42 10.22 -9.00 23.79
C LEU A 42 11.30 -9.74 22.96
N ASN A 43 11.20 -9.71 21.63
CA ASN A 43 12.16 -10.39 20.75
C ASN A 43 13.49 -9.62 20.59
N ASP A 44 13.49 -8.30 20.70
CA ASP A 44 14.71 -7.49 20.63
C ASP A 44 15.57 -7.63 21.89
N GLU A 45 14.96 -7.92 23.05
CA GLU A 45 15.66 -8.20 24.31
C GLU A 45 16.35 -9.57 24.30
N GLU A 46 15.73 -10.64 23.76
CA GLU A 46 16.36 -11.98 23.66
C GLU A 46 17.62 -12.01 22.77
N LYS A 47 17.76 -11.06 21.84
CA LYS A 47 18.85 -11.04 20.85
C LYS A 47 20.11 -10.30 21.31
N GLN A 48 20.07 -9.66 22.49
CA GLN A 48 21.17 -8.89 23.05
C GLN A 48 22.04 -9.67 24.06
N ASP A 49 21.70 -10.93 24.36
CA ASP A 49 22.52 -11.87 25.13
C ASP A 49 23.21 -12.92 24.24
#